data_AF-A0A2R7KXA2-F1
#
_entry.id   AF-A0A2R7KXA2-F1
#
_cell.length_a   1.000
_cell.length_b   1.000
_cell.length_c   1.000
_cell.angle_alpha   90.00
_cell.angle_beta   90.00
_cell.angle_gamma   90.00
#
_symmetry.space_group_name_H-M   'P 1'
#
loop_
_entity.id
_entity.type
_entity.pdbx_description
1 polymer ?
#
loop_
_entity_poly.entity_id
_entity_poly.type
_entity_poly.pdbx_seq_one_letter_code
_entity_poly.pdbx_strand_id
1 'polypeptide(L)' 'MKVAVWDTYVTRKDGKIMHFDILVNESDKADQVFEYGKNYLRTISQEGQVLTSKECKFCHIDKAPE' A
#
# COMPACT_ATOMS: atom_id res chain seq x y z
N MET A 1 -15.69 -11.62 -1.30
CA MET A 1 -15.23 -10.72 -0.20
C MET A 1 -15.10 -9.31 -0.76
N LYS A 2 -15.41 -8.25 0.00
CA LYS A 2 -15.11 -6.87 -0.44
C LYS A 2 -13.69 -6.51 -0.05
N VAL A 3 -12.98 -5.82 -0.93
CA VAL A 3 -11.56 -5.48 -0.76
C VAL A 3 -11.39 -3.99 -1.01
N ALA A 4 -10.75 -3.28 -0.09
CA ALA A 4 -10.29 -1.92 -0.33
C ALA A 4 -8.95 -1.95 -1.05
N VAL A 5 -8.88 -1.24 -2.18
CA VAL A 5 -7.68 -1.09 -3.00
C VAL A 5 -7.04 0.24 -2.68
N TRP A 6 -5.78 0.21 -2.25
CA TRP A 6 -4.99 1.40 -1.97
C TRP A 6 -3.82 1.51 -2.94
N ASP A 7 -3.90 2.52 -3.79
CA ASP A 7 -2.92 2.83 -4.82
C ASP A 7 -1.68 3.49 -4.18
N THR A 8 -0.51 2.87 -4.34
CA THR A 8 0.71 3.25 -3.62
C THR A 8 1.90 3.51 -4.55
N TYR A 9 2.50 4.70 -4.42
CA TYR A 9 3.71 5.10 -5.14
C TYR A 9 4.83 5.43 -4.16
N VAL A 10 5.96 4.75 -4.27
CA VAL A 10 7.15 5.05 -3.46
C VAL A 10 8.40 5.19 -4.32
N THR A 11 9.29 6.09 -3.93
CA THR A 11 10.64 6.15 -4.49
C THR A 11 11.48 5.05 -3.86
N ARG A 12 12.05 4.16 -4.66
CA ARG A 12 12.95 3.10 -4.19
C ARG A 12 14.32 3.67 -3.82
N LYS A 13 15.14 2.86 -3.15
CA LYS A 13 16.54 3.18 -2.83
C LYS A 13 17.40 3.50 -4.06
N ASP A 14 17.04 2.97 -5.23
CA ASP A 14 17.72 3.25 -6.52
C ASP A 14 17.19 4.53 -7.22
N GLY A 15 16.31 5.28 -6.57
CA GLY A 15 15.72 6.51 -7.08
C GLY A 15 14.55 6.31 -8.05
N LYS A 16 14.21 5.07 -8.42
CA LYS A 16 13.08 4.79 -9.33
C LYS A 16 11.76 4.76 -8.56
N ILE A 17 10.67 5.10 -9.24
CA ILE A 17 9.33 4.96 -8.68
C ILE A 17 8.89 3.49 -8.77
N MET A 18 8.32 2.99 -7.68
CA MET A 18 7.59 1.73 -7.61
C MET A 18 6.13 2.03 -7.35
N HIS A 19 5.27 1.39 -8.15
CA HIS A 19 3.83 1.47 -8.04
C HIS A 19 3.28 0.09 -7.70
N PHE A 20 2.44 0.01 -6.67
CA PHE A 20 1.79 -1.21 -6.24
C PHE A 20 0.49 -0.91 -5.50
N ASP A 21 -0.42 -1.89 -5.47
CA ASP A 21 -1.66 -1.81 -4.71
C ASP A 21 -1.54 -2.55 -3.37
N ILE A 22 -2.14 -1.98 -2.33
CA ILE A 22 -2.35 -2.67 -1.06
C ILE A 22 -3.83 -3.07 -0.97
N LEU A 23 -4.07 -4.37 -0.92
CA LEU A 23 -5.40 -4.98 -0.86
C LEU A 23 -5.73 -5.37 0.58
N VAL A 24 -6.76 -4.76 1.16
CA VAL A 24 -7.14 -4.94 2.57
C VAL A 24 -8.65 -5.08 2.73
N ASN A 25 -9.13 -5.38 3.94
CA ASN A 25 -10.58 -5.36 4.19
C ASN A 25 -11.10 -3.92 4.15
N GLU A 26 -12.38 -3.75 3.79
CA GLU A 26 -13.00 -2.41 3.75
C GLU A 26 -13.03 -1.70 5.12
N SER A 27 -12.88 -2.46 6.22
CA SER A 27 -12.86 -1.96 7.59
C SER A 27 -11.48 -1.52 8.09
N ASP A 28 -10.40 -1.83 7.36
CA ASP A 28 -9.04 -1.51 7.79
C ASP A 28 -8.79 0.00 7.69
N LYS A 29 -8.21 0.58 8.74
CA LYS A 29 -7.94 2.02 8.82
C LYS A 29 -6.67 2.38 8.06
N ALA A 30 -6.60 3.61 7.55
CA ALA A 30 -5.45 4.12 6.79
C ALA A 30 -4.10 3.85 7.50
N ASP A 31 -4.01 4.09 8.80
CA ASP A 31 -2.78 3.86 9.56
C ASP A 31 -2.34 2.39 9.53
N GLN A 32 -3.29 1.44 9.57
CA GLN A 32 -2.99 0.01 9.45
C GLN A 32 -2.49 -0.33 8.04
N VAL A 33 -3.14 0.23 7.01
CA VAL A 33 -2.71 0.07 5.61
C VAL A 33 -1.28 0.57 5.41
N PHE A 34 -0.94 1.72 6.00
CA PHE A 34 0.40 2.27 5.92
C PHE A 34 1.43 1.34 6.58
N GLU A 35 1.10 0.77 7.73
CA GLU A 35 1.98 -0.21 8.38
C GLU A 35 2.14 -1.50 7.56
N TYR A 36 1.09 -1.97 6.89
CA TYR A 36 1.21 -3.11 5.95
C TYR A 36 2.15 -2.79 4.79
N GLY A 37 2.01 -1.60 4.19
CA GLY A 37 2.92 -1.13 3.14
C GLY A 37 4.37 -1.07 3.61
N LYS A 38 4.64 -0.48 4.78
CA LYS A 38 5.99 -0.42 5.37
C LYS A 38 6.56 -1.80 5.66
N ASN A 39 5.73 -2.73 6.14
CA ASN A 39 6.16 -4.10 6.40
C ASN A 39 6.52 -4.84 5.11
N TYR A 40 5.71 -4.70 4.06
CA TYR A 40 6.04 -5.23 2.73
C TYR A 40 7.36 -4.65 2.20
N LEU A 41 7.55 -3.34 2.29
CA LEU A 41 8.81 -2.71 1.85
C LEU A 41 10.03 -3.28 2.57
N ARG A 42 9.92 -3.63 3.85
CA ARG A 42 10.99 -4.29 4.61
C ARG A 42 11.31 -5.69 4.07
N THR A 43 10.32 -6.47 3.62
CA THR A 43 10.57 -7.83 3.09
C THR A 43 11.33 -7.82 1.77
N ILE A 44 11.23 -6.73 1.00
CA ILE A 44 11.93 -6.53 -0.28
C ILE A 44 13.16 -5.60 -0.18
N SER A 45 13.68 -5.40 1.04
CA SER A 45 14.85 -4.54 1.33
C SER A 45 14.70 -3.08 0.90
N GLN A 46 13.47 -2.57 0.88
CA GLN A 46 13.10 -1.17 0.62
C GLN A 46 12.58 -0.46 1.88
N GLU A 47 12.94 -0.93 3.08
CA GLU A 47 12.60 -0.24 4.32
C GLU A 47 13.14 1.20 4.36
N GLY A 48 12.43 2.07 5.08
CA GLY A 48 12.78 3.48 5.24
C GLY A 48 12.09 4.43 4.28
N GLN A 49 11.35 3.92 3.27
CA GLN A 49 10.55 4.81 2.43
C GLN A 49 9.37 5.40 3.21
N VAL A 50 9.09 6.67 2.91
CA VAL A 50 7.94 7.38 3.45
C VAL A 50 6.68 6.76 2.86
N LEU A 51 5.71 6.45 3.71
CA LEU A 51 4.42 5.92 3.30
C LEU A 51 3.35 6.57 4.17
N THR A 52 2.77 7.64 3.63
CA THR A 52 1.70 8.44 4.24
C THR A 52 0.51 8.56 3.27
N SER A 53 -0.47 9.40 3.60
CA SER A 53 -1.59 9.71 2.69
C SER A 53 -1.19 10.37 1.37
N LYS A 54 0.06 10.85 1.24
CA LYS A 54 0.59 11.36 -0.03
C LYS A 54 0.99 10.25 -0.99
N GLU A 55 1.61 9.20 -0.48
CA GLU A 55 2.17 8.09 -1.25
C GLU A 55 1.18 6.93 -1.41
N CYS A 56 0.33 6.68 -0.41
CA CYS A 56 -0.63 5.58 -0.35
C CYS A 56 -2.05 6.13 -0.21
N LYS A 57 -2.89 5.93 -1.23
CA LYS A 57 -4.22 6.54 -1.33
C LYS A 57 -5.30 5.50 -1.56
N PHE A 58 -6.40 5.64 -0.85
CA PHE A 58 -7.60 4.86 -1.12
C PHE A 58 -8.06 5.14 -2.56
N CYS A 59 -8.27 4.07 -3.34
CA CYS A 59 -8.74 4.15 -4.71
C CYS A 59 -10.23 3.78 -4.80
N HIS A 60 -10.59 2.53 -4.50
CA HIS A 60 -11.96 2.03 -4.56
C HIS A 60 -12.14 0.75 -3.73
N ILE A 61 -13.39 0.30 -3.61
CA ILE A 61 -13.73 -1.04 -3.12
C ILE A 61 -14.02 -1.93 -4.33
N ASP A 62 -13.42 -3.11 -4.37
CA ASP A 62 -13.69 -4.13 -5.38
C ASP A 62 -14.23 -5.43 -4.74
N LYS A 63 -14.76 -6.32 -5.57
CA LYS A 63 -15.17 -7.68 -5.18
C LYS A 63 -14.04 -8.65 -5.53
N ALA A 64 -13.49 -9.30 -4.52
CA ALA A 64 -12.52 -10.38 -4.73
C ALA A 64 -13.14 -11.50 -5.61
N PRO A 65 -12.40 -12.02 -6.60
CA PRO A 65 -12.83 -13.16 -7.40
C PRO A 65 -13.04 -14.41 -6.52
N GLU A 66 -13.84 -15.35 -7.02
CA GLU A 66 -14.11 -16.65 -6.38
C GLU A 66 -12.96 -17.65 -6.54
#